data_AF-J8ZXF2-F1
#
_entry.id   AF-J8ZXF2-F1
#
_cell.length_a   1.000
_cell.length_b   1.000
_cell.length_c   1.000
_cell.angle_alpha   90.00
_cell.angle_beta   90.00
_cell.angle_gamma   90.00
#
_symmetry.space_group_name_H-M   'P 1'
#
loop_
_entity.id
_entity.type
_entity.pdbx_description
1 polymer ?
#
loop_
_entity_poly.entity_id
_entity_poly.type
_entity_poly.pdbx_seq_one_letter_code
_entity_poly.pdbx_strand_id
1 'polypeptide(L)'
;SKMDQLYDKAIIKMLKTVGFQGFNRKALEYLKNITAQKMTLTLKYLSSLSNHSQKANTTLLDIFKLLEQAKVKLRKEDVQSFEPLNLEYERFEVEKPFENPLATAIEKYIHIYDFMPDFPPTHTFRRTFIKEIKKEDKAAKLKKRLEQTAIAQENLIKMLKQTNNIPDHANFMETFE
;
A
#
# COMPACT_ATOMS: atom_id res chain seq x y z
N SER A 1 21.90 -16.95 -3.47
CA SER A 1 21.04 -16.15 -4.38
C SER A 1 21.84 -15.01 -5.02
N LYS A 2 21.48 -14.52 -6.22
CA LYS A 2 22.12 -13.33 -6.83
C LYS A 2 22.06 -12.12 -5.87
N MET A 3 20.97 -12.00 -5.10
CA MET A 3 20.79 -10.98 -4.07
C MET A 3 21.80 -11.11 -2.91
N ASP A 4 22.12 -12.34 -2.49
CA ASP A 4 23.10 -12.57 -1.42
C ASP A 4 24.48 -12.05 -1.78
N GLN A 5 24.90 -12.29 -3.03
CA GLN A 5 26.19 -11.83 -3.54
C GLN A 5 26.26 -10.31 -3.61
N LEU A 6 25.12 -9.64 -3.82
CA LEU A 6 25.03 -8.18 -3.87
C LEU A 6 25.17 -7.57 -2.47
N TYR A 7 24.51 -8.16 -1.47
CA TYR A 7 24.71 -7.81 -0.07
C TYR A 7 26.18 -7.97 0.35
N ASP A 8 26.80 -9.09 -0.01
CA ASP A 8 28.22 -9.33 0.31
C ASP A 8 29.13 -8.28 -0.34
N LYS A 9 28.92 -7.96 -1.63
CA LYS A 9 29.70 -6.92 -2.33
C LYS A 9 29.52 -5.53 -1.70
N ALA A 10 28.30 -5.17 -1.32
CA ALA A 10 28.01 -3.88 -0.69
C ALA A 10 28.70 -3.74 0.68
N ILE A 11 28.58 -4.79 1.52
CA ILE A 11 29.24 -4.83 2.83
C ILE A 11 30.77 -4.79 2.68
N ILE A 12 31.34 -5.57 1.77
CA ILE A 12 32.79 -5.58 1.53
C ILE A 12 33.27 -4.21 1.04
N LYS A 13 32.52 -3.52 0.18
CA LYS A 13 32.87 -2.15 -0.26
C LYS A 13 32.89 -1.18 0.93
N MET A 14 31.89 -1.24 1.82
CA MET A 14 31.86 -0.43 3.04
C MET A 14 33.02 -0.74 3.98
N LEU A 15 33.35 -2.02 4.19
CA LEU A 15 34.48 -2.41 5.03
C LEU A 15 35.82 -1.90 4.46
N LYS A 16 35.98 -1.95 3.14
CA LYS A 16 37.15 -1.38 2.47
C LYS A 16 37.25 0.13 2.62
N THR A 17 36.14 0.87 2.54
CA THR A 17 36.16 2.33 2.74
C THR A 17 36.56 2.72 4.16
N VAL A 18 36.30 1.87 5.15
CA VAL A 18 36.72 2.07 6.54
C VAL A 18 38.18 1.65 6.77
N GLY A 19 38.81 0.95 5.81
CA GLY A 19 40.22 0.54 5.87
C GLY A 19 40.46 -0.89 6.35
N PHE A 20 39.43 -1.75 6.41
CA PHE A 20 39.63 -3.15 6.76
C PHE A 20 40.34 -3.92 5.64
N GLN A 21 41.46 -4.56 5.97
CA GLN A 21 42.26 -5.37 5.03
C GLN A 21 41.79 -6.82 4.93
N GLY A 22 41.10 -7.33 5.95
CA GLY A 22 40.58 -8.68 6.00
C GLY A 22 39.37 -8.78 6.93
N PHE A 23 38.57 -9.83 6.75
CA PHE A 23 37.40 -10.09 7.56
C PHE A 23 37.22 -11.59 7.76
N ASN A 24 36.66 -11.96 8.91
CA ASN A 24 36.25 -13.34 9.15
C ASN A 24 34.93 -13.62 8.43
N ARG A 25 34.87 -14.70 7.63
CA ARG A 25 33.68 -15.10 6.87
C ARG A 25 32.45 -15.30 7.76
N LYS A 26 32.61 -15.87 8.95
CA LYS A 26 31.49 -16.04 9.91
C LYS A 26 30.96 -14.70 10.41
N ALA A 27 31.84 -13.74 10.66
CA ALA A 27 31.45 -12.40 11.09
C ALA A 27 30.70 -11.64 9.98
N LEU A 28 31.11 -11.81 8.73
CA LEU A 28 30.41 -11.25 7.57
C LEU A 28 28.98 -11.78 7.47
N GLU A 29 28.80 -13.09 7.66
CA GLU A 29 27.50 -13.74 7.63
C GLU A 29 26.57 -13.24 8.75
N TYR A 30 27.09 -13.09 9.97
CA TYR A 30 26.33 -12.49 11.07
C TYR A 30 25.95 -11.04 10.78
N LEU A 31 26.88 -10.23 10.24
CA LEU A 31 26.60 -8.84 9.91
C LEU A 31 25.51 -8.74 8.83
N LYS A 32 25.54 -9.61 7.83
CA LYS A 32 24.49 -9.72 6.82
C LYS A 32 23.14 -10.06 7.45
N ASN A 33 23.09 -11.03 8.35
CA ASN A 33 21.83 -11.41 9.00
C ASN A 33 21.27 -10.29 9.88
N ILE A 34 22.13 -9.61 10.65
CA ILE A 34 21.74 -8.48 11.49
C ILE A 34 21.21 -7.32 10.64
N THR A 35 21.89 -6.99 9.54
CA THR A 35 21.47 -5.91 8.64
C THR A 35 20.14 -6.23 7.95
N ALA A 36 19.96 -7.46 7.46
CA ALA A 36 18.69 -7.90 6.87
C ALA A 36 17.53 -7.90 7.89
N GLN A 37 17.77 -8.36 9.12
CA GLN A 37 16.78 -8.31 10.20
C GLN A 37 16.42 -6.85 10.55
N LYS A 38 17.42 -5.98 10.67
CA LYS A 38 17.20 -4.56 10.93
C LYS A 38 16.36 -3.91 9.83
N MET A 39 16.67 -4.15 8.55
CA MET A 39 15.88 -3.67 7.42
C MET A 39 14.42 -4.16 7.50
N THR A 40 14.22 -5.44 7.80
CA THR A 40 12.88 -6.03 7.94
C THR A 40 12.09 -5.38 9.07
N LEU A 41 12.72 -5.13 10.22
CA LEU A 41 12.09 -4.45 11.36
C LEU A 41 11.73 -3.00 11.01
N THR A 42 12.63 -2.27 10.33
CA THR A 42 12.37 -0.91 9.84
C THR A 42 11.17 -0.89 8.90
N LEU A 43 11.08 -1.83 7.96
CA LEU A 43 9.96 -1.92 7.02
C LEU A 43 8.63 -2.26 7.71
N LYS A 44 8.64 -3.19 8.67
CA LYS A 44 7.44 -3.51 9.49
C LYS A 44 6.96 -2.30 10.26
N TYR A 45 7.87 -1.53 10.84
CA TYR A 45 7.53 -0.32 11.57
C TYR A 45 6.94 0.76 10.64
N LEU A 46 7.56 0.99 9.47
CA LEU A 46 7.02 1.91 8.46
C LEU A 46 5.64 1.48 7.96
N SER A 47 5.44 0.18 7.73
CA SER A 47 4.13 -0.36 7.36
C SER A 47 3.09 -0.11 8.47
N SER A 48 3.46 -0.32 9.73
CA SER A 48 2.58 -0.03 10.87
C SER A 48 2.20 1.46 10.95
N LEU A 49 3.15 2.36 10.75
CA LEU A 49 2.90 3.81 10.72
C LEU A 49 1.95 4.21 9.58
N SER A 50 2.16 3.64 8.40
CA SER A 50 1.33 3.89 7.22
C SER A 50 -0.10 3.39 7.45
N ASN A 51 -0.25 2.18 8.01
CA ASN A 51 -1.52 1.57 8.34
C ASN A 51 -2.28 2.36 9.42
N HIS A 52 -1.59 2.85 10.47
CA HIS A 52 -2.20 3.72 11.49
C HIS A 52 -2.75 5.02 10.89
N SER A 53 -2.09 5.52 9.84
CA SER A 53 -2.52 6.72 9.13
C SER A 53 -3.51 6.45 7.99
N GLN A 54 -3.93 5.18 7.79
CA GLN A 54 -4.73 4.71 6.66
C GLN A 54 -4.20 5.15 5.28
N LYS A 55 -2.87 5.34 5.17
CA LYS A 55 -2.22 5.70 3.91
C LYS A 55 -1.76 4.42 3.22
N ALA A 56 -1.87 4.39 1.89
CA ALA A 56 -1.33 3.29 1.09
C ALA A 56 0.21 3.39 0.93
N ASN A 57 0.78 4.59 1.05
CA ASN A 57 2.17 4.88 0.77
C ASN A 57 2.87 5.52 1.98
N THR A 58 4.14 5.17 2.18
CA THR A 58 5.04 5.80 3.15
C THR A 58 5.65 7.06 2.57
N THR A 59 5.64 8.15 3.33
CA THR A 59 6.22 9.43 2.95
C THR A 59 7.62 9.63 3.54
N LEU A 60 8.40 10.58 3.01
CA LEU A 60 9.72 10.94 3.57
C LEU A 60 9.62 11.39 5.04
N LEU A 61 8.51 12.03 5.43
CA LEU A 61 8.27 12.43 6.83
C LEU A 61 8.16 11.22 7.77
N ASP A 62 7.60 10.11 7.31
CA ASP A 62 7.51 8.88 8.11
C ASP A 62 8.91 8.28 8.36
N ILE A 63 9.82 8.45 7.40
CA ILE A 63 11.23 8.06 7.53
C ILE A 63 11.94 8.98 8.54
N PHE A 64 11.70 10.30 8.50
CA PHE A 64 12.28 11.22 9.48
C PHE A 64 11.84 10.88 10.91
N LYS A 65 10.57 10.57 11.13
CA LYS A 65 10.06 10.13 12.44
C LYS A 65 10.74 8.84 12.92
N LEU A 66 11.01 7.92 11.99
CA LEU A 66 11.74 6.69 12.30
C LEU A 66 13.17 6.98 12.74
N LEU A 67 13.86 7.89 12.05
CA LEU A 67 15.23 8.29 12.39
C LEU A 67 15.29 9.02 13.75
N GLU A 68 14.30 9.85 14.04
CA GLU A 68 14.14 10.53 15.33
C GLU A 68 13.98 9.52 16.47
N GLN A 69 13.11 8.52 16.30
CA GLN A 69 12.93 7.45 17.28
C GLN A 69 14.18 6.59 17.46
N ALA A 70 14.92 6.35 16.37
CA ALA A 70 16.21 5.66 16.41
C ALA A 70 17.33 6.52 17.01
N LYS A 71 17.04 7.76 17.42
CA LYS A 71 17.99 8.76 17.94
C LYS A 71 19.17 9.01 17.00
N VAL A 72 18.95 8.82 15.70
CA VAL A 72 19.96 9.08 14.67
C VAL A 72 19.89 10.56 14.32
N LYS A 73 20.89 11.33 14.75
CA LYS A 73 21.04 12.72 14.32
C LYS A 73 21.70 12.72 12.94
N LEU A 74 20.94 13.03 11.90
CA LEU A 74 21.51 13.25 10.57
C LEU A 74 22.29 14.57 10.57
N ARG A 75 23.62 14.51 10.60
CA ARG A 75 24.46 15.67 10.29
C ARG A 75 24.76 15.68 8.80
N LYS A 76 24.99 16.86 8.22
CA LYS A 76 25.39 16.98 6.81
C LYS A 76 26.68 16.22 6.52
N GLU A 77 27.55 16.08 7.52
CA GLU A 77 28.79 15.31 7.49
C GLU A 77 28.57 13.78 7.40
N ASP A 78 27.43 13.28 7.88
CA ASP A 78 27.12 11.84 7.89
C ASP A 78 26.57 11.35 6.54
N VAL A 79 26.12 12.29 5.70
CA VAL A 79 25.68 12.00 4.33
C VAL A 79 26.90 11.98 3.43
N GLN A 80 27.71 10.92 3.54
CA GLN A 80 28.71 10.64 2.51
C GLN A 80 27.97 10.44 1.18
N SER A 81 28.30 11.26 0.18
CA SER A 81 27.89 11.03 -1.20
C SER A 81 28.55 9.75 -1.68
N PHE A 82 27.89 8.62 -1.46
CA PHE A 82 28.30 7.36 -2.06
C PHE A 82 28.20 7.52 -3.57
N GLU A 83 29.29 7.27 -4.29
CA GLU A 83 29.21 7.11 -5.74
C GLU A 83 28.12 6.08 -6.05
N PRO A 84 27.22 6.38 -7.01
CA PRO A 84 26.19 5.45 -7.39
C PRO A 84 26.87 4.13 -7.73
N LEU A 85 26.50 3.08 -7.00
CA LEU A 85 27.00 1.76 -7.26
C LEU A 85 26.42 1.35 -8.62
N ASN A 86 27.20 1.55 -9.69
CA ASN A 86 26.90 1.10 -11.05
C ASN A 86 26.93 -0.44 -11.05
N LEU A 87 25.88 -1.01 -10.46
CA LEU A 87 25.51 -2.38 -10.65
C LEU A 87 24.61 -2.36 -11.88
N GLU A 88 25.10 -2.92 -12.97
CA GLU A 88 24.26 -3.29 -14.10
C GLU A 88 23.21 -4.27 -13.57
N TYR A 89 22.04 -3.75 -13.23
CA TYR A 89 20.90 -4.58 -12.92
C TYR A 89 20.33 -5.07 -14.25
N GLU A 90 20.29 -6.38 -14.44
CA GLU A 90 19.24 -6.97 -15.27
C GLU A 90 17.93 -6.49 -14.65
N ARG A 91 17.28 -5.49 -15.25
CA ARG A 91 15.90 -5.15 -14.91
C ARG A 91 15.12 -6.44 -15.14
N PHE A 92 14.71 -7.09 -14.06
CA PHE A 92 13.68 -8.09 -14.16
C PHE A 92 12.44 -7.32 -14.60
N GLU A 93 12.17 -7.37 -15.91
CA GLU A 93 10.86 -7.07 -16.41
C GLU A 93 9.93 -7.99 -15.61
N VAL A 94 9.11 -7.38 -14.76
CA VAL A 94 7.98 -8.08 -14.17
C VAL A 94 7.19 -8.55 -15.38
N GLU A 95 7.28 -9.83 -15.71
CA GLU A 95 6.48 -10.44 -16.77
C GLU A 95 5.04 -10.08 -16.43
N LYS A 96 4.50 -9.08 -17.13
CA LYS A 96 3.09 -8.78 -17.02
C LYS A 96 2.40 -10.02 -17.56
N PRO A 97 1.49 -10.65 -16.80
CA PRO A 97 0.71 -11.73 -17.35
C PRO A 97 0.06 -11.20 -18.63
N PHE A 98 0.17 -11.96 -19.71
CA PHE A 98 -0.38 -11.58 -21.00
C PHE A 98 -1.88 -11.30 -20.83
N GLU A 99 -2.25 -10.02 -20.85
CA GLU A 99 -3.64 -9.58 -20.80
C GLU A 99 -4.27 -9.84 -22.18
N ASN A 100 -4.78 -11.05 -22.38
CA ASN A 100 -5.56 -11.34 -23.56
C ASN A 100 -6.84 -10.48 -23.51
N PRO A 101 -7.17 -9.66 -24.52
CA PRO A 101 -8.41 -8.90 -24.55
C PRO A 101 -9.69 -9.78 -24.52
N LEU A 102 -9.55 -11.08 -24.80
CA LEU A 102 -10.61 -12.09 -24.66
C LEU A 102 -10.66 -12.75 -23.26
N ALA A 103 -9.65 -12.51 -22.43
CA ALA A 103 -9.62 -12.89 -21.02
C ALA A 103 -10.24 -11.75 -20.19
N THR A 104 -11.53 -11.47 -20.44
CA THR A 104 -12.29 -10.62 -19.54
C THR A 104 -12.34 -11.30 -18.17
N ALA A 105 -11.82 -10.65 -17.14
CA ALA A 105 -11.91 -11.16 -15.78
C ALA A 105 -13.37 -11.44 -15.46
N ILE A 106 -13.67 -12.72 -15.22
CA ILE A 106 -15.00 -13.16 -14.83
C ILE A 106 -15.30 -12.55 -13.47
N GLU A 107 -16.48 -11.97 -13.29
CA GLU A 107 -16.99 -11.63 -11.96
C GLU A 107 -16.83 -12.88 -11.07
N LYS A 108 -15.99 -12.77 -10.03
CA LYS A 108 -15.52 -13.86 -9.17
C LYS A 108 -16.60 -14.92 -8.92
N TYR A 109 -16.49 -16.07 -9.58
CA TYR A 109 -17.21 -17.25 -9.11
C TYR A 109 -16.64 -17.61 -7.72
N ILE A 110 -17.51 -17.71 -6.74
CA ILE A 110 -17.14 -18.22 -5.42
C ILE A 110 -16.98 -19.73 -5.59
N HIS A 111 -15.75 -20.22 -5.46
CA HIS A 111 -15.50 -21.65 -5.34
C HIS A 111 -16.27 -22.17 -4.14
N ILE A 112 -17.03 -23.27 -4.31
CA ILE A 112 -17.77 -23.89 -3.21
C ILE A 112 -16.77 -24.52 -2.21
N TYR A 113 -15.62 -24.96 -2.70
CA TYR A 113 -14.56 -25.57 -1.93
C TYR A 113 -13.18 -25.02 -2.31
N ASP A 114 -12.29 -24.89 -1.33
CA ASP A 114 -10.94 -24.33 -1.50
C ASP A 114 -10.02 -25.17 -2.40
N PHE A 115 -10.34 -26.45 -2.63
CA PHE A 115 -9.54 -27.35 -3.46
C PHE A 115 -9.98 -27.40 -4.93
N MET A 116 -11.02 -26.65 -5.32
CA MET A 116 -11.49 -26.65 -6.71
C MET A 116 -10.51 -25.88 -7.62
N PRO A 117 -10.28 -26.37 -8.86
CA PRO A 117 -9.51 -25.63 -9.84
C PRO A 117 -10.27 -24.38 -10.28
N ASP A 118 -9.53 -23.36 -10.72
CA ASP A 118 -10.12 -22.13 -11.23
C ASP A 118 -11.03 -22.40 -12.43
N PHE A 119 -12.17 -21.69 -12.47
CA PHE A 119 -13.11 -21.79 -13.57
C PHE A 119 -12.45 -21.31 -14.87
N PRO A 120 -12.73 -21.96 -16.02
CA PRO A 120 -12.20 -21.53 -17.31
C PRO A 120 -12.71 -20.11 -17.65
N PRO A 121 -12.05 -19.39 -18.58
CA PRO A 121 -12.48 -18.07 -19.03
C PRO A 121 -13.96 -17.99 -19.49
N THR A 122 -14.57 -16.81 -19.42
CA THR A 122 -15.99 -16.58 -19.79
C THR A 122 -16.34 -17.00 -21.21
N HIS A 123 -15.40 -16.89 -22.14
CA HIS A 123 -15.59 -17.30 -23.54
C HIS A 123 -15.69 -18.83 -23.70
N THR A 124 -15.26 -19.60 -22.71
CA THR A 124 -15.31 -21.07 -22.73
C THR A 124 -16.68 -21.61 -22.31
N PHE A 125 -17.52 -20.81 -21.66
CA PHE A 125 -18.86 -21.19 -21.26
C PHE A 125 -19.87 -21.04 -22.41
N ARG A 126 -20.66 -22.08 -22.64
CA ARG A 126 -21.72 -22.09 -23.64
C ARG A 126 -22.85 -21.14 -23.19
N ARG A 127 -23.12 -20.08 -23.97
CA ARG A 127 -24.18 -19.07 -23.74
C ARG A 127 -23.87 -17.97 -22.69
N THR A 128 -22.64 -17.45 -22.64
CA THR A 128 -22.39 -16.20 -21.89
C THR A 128 -22.93 -15.01 -22.67
N PHE A 129 -24.06 -14.46 -22.20
CA PHE A 129 -24.49 -13.13 -22.62
C PHE A 129 -23.44 -12.15 -22.08
N ILE A 130 -22.67 -11.53 -22.98
CA ILE A 130 -21.86 -10.38 -22.62
C ILE A 130 -22.86 -9.30 -22.20
N LYS A 131 -23.08 -9.14 -20.90
CA LYS A 131 -23.75 -7.95 -20.39
C LYS A 131 -22.83 -6.81 -20.75
N GLU A 132 -23.23 -5.98 -21.71
CA GLU A 132 -22.59 -4.71 -21.96
C GLU A 132 -22.56 -3.95 -20.63
N ILE A 133 -21.38 -3.85 -20.02
CA ILE A 133 -21.14 -2.97 -18.90
C ILE A 133 -21.19 -1.56 -19.49
N LYS A 134 -22.40 -1.02 -19.63
CA LYS A 134 -22.56 0.42 -19.89
C LYS A 134 -21.78 1.11 -18.79
N LYS A 135 -20.82 1.97 -19.17
CA LYS A 135 -20.11 2.84 -18.23
C LYS A 135 -21.16 3.59 -17.42
N GLU A 136 -21.44 3.09 -16.23
CA GLU A 136 -22.37 3.76 -15.34
C GLU A 136 -21.72 5.07 -14.94
N ASP A 137 -22.46 6.16 -15.14
CA ASP A 137 -21.98 7.48 -14.78
C ASP A 137 -21.94 7.60 -13.26
N LYS A 138 -20.76 7.30 -12.70
CA LYS A 138 -20.49 7.32 -11.26
C LYS A 138 -20.84 8.68 -10.65
N ALA A 139 -20.66 9.77 -11.40
CA ALA A 139 -20.98 11.12 -10.96
C ALA A 139 -22.50 11.30 -10.80
N ALA A 140 -23.29 10.85 -11.77
CA ALA A 140 -24.75 10.91 -11.70
C ALA A 140 -25.31 10.06 -10.53
N LYS A 141 -24.73 8.88 -10.27
CA LYS A 141 -25.11 8.06 -9.11
C LYS A 141 -24.76 8.71 -7.77
N LEU A 142 -23.59 9.34 -7.67
CA LEU A 142 -23.15 10.02 -6.46
C LEU A 142 -24.04 11.23 -6.17
N LYS A 143 -24.39 12.02 -7.20
CA LYS A 143 -25.35 13.12 -7.10
C LYS A 143 -26.71 12.65 -6.57
N LYS A 144 -27.28 11.57 -7.15
CA LYS A 144 -28.55 11.01 -6.69
C LYS A 144 -28.50 10.55 -5.23
N ARG A 145 -27.39 9.96 -4.78
CA ARG A 145 -27.22 9.57 -3.37
C ARG A 145 -27.22 10.78 -2.43
N LEU A 146 -26.51 11.86 -2.81
CA LEU A 146 -26.48 13.09 -2.01
C LEU A 146 -27.87 13.75 -1.92
N GLU A 147 -28.61 13.80 -3.02
CA GLU A 147 -29.99 14.30 -3.03
C GLU A 147 -30.90 13.46 -2.13
N GLN A 148 -30.78 12.13 -2.19
CA GLN A 148 -31.53 11.23 -1.31
C GLN A 148 -31.19 11.43 0.18
N THR A 149 -29.91 11.67 0.51
CA THR A 149 -29.52 11.95 1.89
C THR A 149 -30.08 13.28 2.39
N ALA A 150 -30.10 14.32 1.56
CA ALA A 150 -30.67 15.62 1.92
C ALA A 150 -32.18 15.51 2.20
N ILE A 151 -32.91 14.82 1.33
CA ILE A 151 -34.35 14.57 1.52
C ILE A 151 -34.62 13.76 2.79
N ALA A 152 -33.80 12.74 3.07
CA ALA A 152 -33.92 11.94 4.28
C ALA A 152 -33.69 12.78 5.56
N GLN A 153 -32.71 13.68 5.54
CA GLN A 153 -32.44 14.61 6.64
C GLN A 153 -33.61 15.57 6.88
N GLU A 154 -34.15 16.18 5.82
CA GLU A 154 -35.31 17.06 5.93
C GLU A 154 -36.53 16.33 6.51
N ASN A 155 -36.79 15.11 6.05
CA ASN A 155 -37.89 14.30 6.56
C ASN A 155 -37.70 13.93 8.02
N LEU A 156 -36.48 13.60 8.43
CA LEU A 156 -36.15 13.29 9.83
C LEU A 156 -36.37 14.52 10.72
N ILE A 157 -35.96 15.71 10.28
CA ILE A 157 -36.22 16.96 10.99
C ILE A 157 -37.73 17.22 11.12
N LYS A 158 -38.51 17.02 10.05
CA LYS A 158 -39.97 17.17 10.10
C LYS A 158 -40.61 16.21 11.11
N MET A 159 -40.16 14.95 11.17
CA MET A 159 -40.64 13.98 12.14
C MET A 159 -40.25 14.34 13.59
N LEU A 160 -39.03 14.84 13.82
CA LEU A 160 -38.60 15.31 15.14
C LEU A 160 -39.40 16.53 15.61
N LYS A 161 -39.68 17.49 14.70
CA LYS A 161 -40.54 18.66 14.99
C LYS A 161 -41.98 18.25 15.34
N GLN A 162 -42.52 17.20 14.72
CA GLN A 162 -43.87 16.70 15.01
C GLN A 162 -43.97 15.88 16.30
N THR A 163 -42.86 15.27 16.74
CA THR A 163 -42.83 14.40 17.94
C THR A 163 -42.48 15.16 19.23
N ASN A 164 -42.20 16.48 19.15
CA ASN A 164 -41.73 17.33 20.27
C ASN A 164 -40.55 16.75 21.06
N ASN A 165 -39.81 15.81 20.45
CA ASN A 165 -38.69 15.12 21.05
C ASN A 165 -37.41 15.51 20.32
N ILE A 166 -37.16 16.81 20.27
CA ILE A 166 -35.96 17.39 19.69
C ILE A 166 -34.85 17.23 20.74
N PRO A 167 -33.75 16.53 20.46
CA PRO A 167 -32.63 16.44 21.39
C PRO A 167 -32.07 17.84 21.68
N ASP A 168 -31.78 18.16 22.94
CA ASP A 168 -31.26 19.48 23.36
C ASP A 168 -29.98 19.91 22.60
N HIS A 169 -29.27 18.95 22.00
CA HIS A 169 -28.05 19.17 21.22
C HIS A 169 -28.28 19.47 19.73
N ALA A 170 -29.51 19.36 19.23
CA ALA A 170 -29.84 19.62 17.82
C ALA A 170 -29.94 21.12 17.47
N ASN A 171 -30.07 21.99 18.47
CA ASN A 171 -30.12 23.45 18.30
C ASN A 171 -28.80 24.09 17.86
N PHE A 172 -27.70 23.34 17.77
CA PHE A 172 -26.38 23.89 17.39
C PHE A 172 -26.20 24.12 15.88
N MET A 173 -27.12 23.67 15.02
CA MET A 173 -27.00 23.82 13.56
C MET A 173 -27.95 24.86 12.94
N GLU A 174 -28.94 25.38 13.68
CA GLU A 174 -29.84 26.45 13.18
C GLU A 174 -29.27 27.87 13.42
N THR A 175 -28.07 28.04 14.01
CA THR A 175 -27.45 29.35 14.30
C THR A 175 -26.37 29.80 13.30
N PHE A 176 -26.49 29.44 12.03
CA PHE A 176 -25.73 30.07 10.96
C PHE A 176 -26.69 30.61 9.90
N GLU A 177 -27.30 31.76 10.22
CA GLU A 177 -27.69 32.76 9.22
C GLU A 177 -26.46 33.59 8.80
#